data_AF-A0A151A4C1-F1
#
_entry.id   AF-A0A151A4C1-F1
#
_cell.length_a   1.000
_cell.length_b   1.000
_cell.length_c   1.000
_cell.angle_alpha   90.00
_cell.angle_beta   90.00
_cell.angle_gamma   90.00
#
_symmetry.space_group_name_H-M   'P 1'
#
loop_
_entity.id
_entity.type
_entity.pdbx_description
1 polymer ?
#
loop_
_entity_poly.entity_id
_entity_poly.type
_entity_poly.pdbx_seq_one_letter_code
_entity_poly.pdbx_strand_id
1 'polypeptide(L)'
;MARSKLYFYLSAVLIIISFYFNTRDPLLGQLFNSMIKLIFVSSIINAIILIIAIILADKAIKHSKDRTDWVNKLSKLLPYILLIVIIIHIIAALTTFGIIF
;
A
#
# COMPACT_ATOMS: atom_id res chain seq x y z
N MET A 1 9.48 -19.70 -11.72
CA MET A 1 9.70 -18.46 -10.95
C MET A 1 9.55 -18.77 -9.46
N ALA A 2 10.46 -18.34 -8.59
CA ALA A 2 10.36 -18.65 -7.15
C ALA A 2 9.12 -17.96 -6.54
N ARG A 3 8.29 -18.70 -5.79
CA ARG A 3 7.03 -18.17 -5.19
C ARG A 3 7.26 -16.88 -4.38
N SER A 4 8.41 -16.73 -3.74
CA SER A 4 8.82 -15.50 -3.03
C SER A 4 8.89 -14.26 -3.93
N LYS A 5 9.44 -14.38 -5.16
CA LYS A 5 9.52 -13.24 -6.11
C LYS A 5 8.12 -12.79 -6.52
N LEU A 6 7.20 -13.73 -6.74
CA LEU A 6 5.82 -13.42 -7.10
C LEU A 6 5.11 -12.65 -6.00
N TYR A 7 5.23 -13.07 -4.73
CA TYR A 7 4.63 -12.35 -3.59
C TYR A 7 5.21 -10.95 -3.40
N PHE A 8 6.52 -10.79 -3.62
CA PHE A 8 7.19 -9.49 -3.59
C PHE A 8 6.63 -8.54 -4.66
N TYR A 9 6.55 -8.99 -5.92
CA TYR A 9 5.98 -8.18 -7.00
C TYR A 9 4.52 -7.83 -6.74
N LEU A 10 3.72 -8.78 -6.24
CA LEU A 10 2.31 -8.54 -5.93
C LEU A 10 2.15 -7.46 -4.86
N SER A 11 2.93 -7.55 -3.77
CA SER A 11 2.91 -6.56 -2.68
C SER A 11 3.37 -5.19 -3.17
N ALA A 12 4.44 -5.12 -3.96
CA ALA A 12 4.91 -3.85 -4.55
C ALA A 12 3.86 -3.21 -5.46
N VAL A 13 3.18 -4.00 -6.30
CA VAL A 13 2.09 -3.51 -7.15
C VAL A 13 0.91 -2.99 -6.30
N LEU A 14 0.53 -3.71 -5.25
CA LEU A 14 -0.53 -3.27 -4.33
C LEU A 14 -0.17 -1.98 -3.60
N ILE A 15 1.10 -1.77 -3.25
CA ILE A 15 1.58 -0.51 -2.67
C ILE A 15 1.46 0.64 -3.66
N ILE A 16 1.82 0.42 -4.93
CA ILE A 16 1.67 1.44 -5.98
C ILE A 16 0.20 1.77 -6.22
N ILE A 17 -0.67 0.75 -6.26
CA ILE A 17 -2.12 0.94 -6.39
C ILE A 17 -2.67 1.67 -5.15
N SER A 18 -2.18 1.37 -3.95
CA SER A 18 -2.54 2.09 -2.72
C SER A 18 -2.22 3.58 -2.81
N PHE A 19 -1.06 3.94 -3.35
CA PHE A 19 -0.73 5.36 -3.61
C PHE A 19 -1.69 6.04 -4.58
N TYR A 20 -2.18 5.32 -5.59
CA TYR A 20 -3.18 5.85 -6.50
C TYR A 20 -4.50 6.15 -5.80
N PHE A 21 -4.89 5.33 -4.81
CA PHE A 21 -6.10 5.52 -4.00
C PHE A 21 -6.00 6.63 -2.94
N ASN A 22 -4.96 7.46 -2.98
CA ASN A 22 -4.79 8.57 -2.06
C ASN A 22 -5.78 9.71 -2.39
N THR A 23 -6.36 10.30 -1.35
CA THR A 23 -7.35 11.40 -1.40
C THR A 23 -6.85 12.66 -2.11
N ARG A 24 -5.53 12.82 -2.22
CA ARG A 24 -4.87 13.94 -2.90
C ARG A 24 -4.60 13.70 -4.38
N ASP A 25 -4.92 12.52 -4.92
CA ASP A 25 -4.69 12.24 -6.33
C ASP A 25 -5.79 12.87 -7.21
N PRO A 26 -5.44 13.76 -8.16
CA PRO A 26 -6.41 14.46 -8.99
C PRO A 26 -7.20 13.55 -9.93
N LEU A 27 -6.70 12.34 -10.26
CA LEU A 27 -7.42 11.39 -11.13
C LEU A 27 -8.57 10.72 -10.38
N LEU A 28 -8.43 10.47 -9.08
CA LEU A 28 -9.52 9.95 -8.25
C LEU A 28 -10.65 10.97 -8.06
N GLY A 29 -10.29 12.26 -7.98
CA GLY A 29 -11.24 13.37 -7.98
C GLY A 29 -12.08 13.45 -9.24
N GLN A 30 -11.50 13.14 -10.40
CA GLN A 30 -12.21 13.10 -11.67
C GLN A 30 -13.11 11.86 -11.82
N LEU A 31 -12.69 10.71 -11.26
CA LEU A 31 -13.46 9.47 -11.32
C LEU A 31 -14.65 9.47 -10.34
N PHE A 32 -14.48 10.08 -9.16
CA PHE A 32 -15.50 10.19 -8.13
C PHE A 32 -15.90 11.66 -7.92
N ASN A 33 -16.97 12.06 -8.61
CA ASN A 33 -17.56 13.41 -8.54
C ASN A 33 -18.12 13.80 -7.15
N SER A 34 -18.03 12.93 -6.14
CA SER A 34 -18.53 13.16 -4.79
C SER A 34 -17.43 12.93 -3.76
N MET A 35 -17.12 13.96 -2.98
CA MET A 35 -16.11 13.91 -1.91
C MET A 35 -16.33 12.76 -0.93
N ILE A 36 -17.59 12.46 -0.58
CA ILE A 36 -17.92 11.39 0.36
C ILE A 36 -17.51 10.01 -0.20
N LYS A 37 -17.77 9.77 -1.49
CA LYS A 37 -17.39 8.51 -2.15
C LYS A 37 -15.88 8.37 -2.26
N LEU A 38 -15.19 9.48 -2.55
CA LEU A 38 -13.74 9.52 -2.65
C LEU A 38 -13.08 9.22 -1.30
N ILE A 39 -13.56 9.82 -0.21
CA ILE A 39 -13.11 9.54 1.15
C ILE A 39 -13.37 8.09 1.55
N PHE A 40 -14.56 7.56 1.25
CA PHE A 40 -14.92 6.17 1.60
C PHE A 40 -14.03 5.16 0.86
N VAL A 41 -13.80 5.36 -0.44
CA VAL A 41 -12.90 4.55 -1.26
C VAL A 41 -11.46 4.65 -0.76
N SER A 42 -10.96 5.87 -0.56
CA SER A 42 -9.59 6.11 -0.10
C SER A 42 -9.33 5.61 1.32
N SER A 43 -10.34 5.54 2.19
CA SER A 43 -10.17 5.05 3.56
C SER A 43 -10.34 3.53 3.65
N ILE A 44 -11.43 2.98 3.08
CA ILE A 44 -11.80 1.56 3.28
C ILE A 44 -11.12 0.66 2.26
N ILE A 45 -11.19 0.99 0.97
CA ILE A 45 -10.59 0.15 -0.08
C ILE A 45 -9.06 0.15 0.08
N ASN A 46 -8.49 1.31 0.38
CA ASN A 46 -7.06 1.41 0.61
C ASN A 46 -6.59 0.63 1.85
N ALA A 47 -7.37 0.64 2.95
CA ALA A 47 -7.07 -0.17 4.13
C ALA A 47 -7.05 -1.67 3.79
N ILE A 48 -8.02 -2.15 3.00
CA ILE A 48 -8.07 -3.55 2.54
C ILE A 48 -6.84 -3.88 1.68
N ILE A 49 -6.49 -3.01 0.73
CA ILE A 49 -5.31 -3.16 -0.13
C ILE A 49 -4.03 -3.26 0.72
N LEU A 50 -3.88 -2.37 1.70
CA LEU A 50 -2.72 -2.37 2.61
C LEU A 50 -2.65 -3.63 3.46
N ILE A 51 -3.77 -4.12 4.00
CA ILE A 51 -3.82 -5.38 4.76
C ILE A 51 -3.35 -6.54 3.89
N ILE A 52 -3.85 -6.63 2.65
CA ILE A 52 -3.44 -7.67 1.69
C ILE A 52 -1.94 -7.53 1.36
N ALA A 53 -1.45 -6.30 1.16
CA ALA A 53 -0.04 -6.03 0.90
C ALA A 53 0.87 -6.46 2.06
N ILE A 54 0.45 -6.26 3.31
CA ILE A 54 1.15 -6.72 4.52
C ILE A 54 1.21 -8.24 4.58
N ILE A 55 0.08 -8.93 4.34
CA ILE A 55 0.04 -10.40 4.33
C ILE A 55 0.98 -10.96 3.25
N LEU A 56 0.97 -10.37 2.06
CA LEU A 56 1.87 -10.74 0.97
C LEU A 56 3.33 -10.45 1.28
N ALA A 57 3.63 -9.34 1.94
CA ALA A 57 4.97 -8.98 2.38
C ALA A 57 5.51 -10.01 3.40
N ASP A 58 4.71 -10.36 4.41
CA ASP A 58 5.07 -11.38 5.41
C ASP A 58 5.30 -12.75 4.75
N LYS A 59 4.43 -13.12 3.80
CA LYS A 59 4.59 -14.36 3.02
C LYS A 59 5.83 -14.34 2.14
N ALA A 60 6.17 -13.19 1.55
CA ALA A 60 7.38 -13.01 0.73
C ALA A 60 8.65 -13.21 1.57
N ILE A 61 8.70 -12.65 2.79
CA ILE A 61 9.81 -12.83 3.73
C ILE A 61 9.93 -14.30 4.14
N LYS A 62 8.83 -14.94 4.55
CA LYS A 62 8.82 -16.35 4.98
C LYS A 62 9.29 -17.31 3.89
N HIS A 63 8.87 -17.11 2.65
CA HIS A 63 9.30 -17.93 1.50
C HIS A 63 10.68 -17.55 0.94
N SER A 64 11.29 -16.47 1.42
CA SER A 64 12.62 -16.03 0.98
C SER A 64 13.77 -16.56 1.85
N LYS A 65 13.48 -17.24 2.97
CA LYS A 65 14.47 -17.63 4.00
C LYS A 65 15.65 -18.45 3.44
N ASP A 66 15.40 -19.30 2.45
CA ASP A 66 16.42 -20.22 1.89
C ASP A 66 17.12 -19.68 0.63
N ARG A 67 16.87 -18.41 0.23
CA ARG A 67 17.46 -17.83 -0.99
C ARG A 67 18.26 -16.56 -0.68
N THR A 68 19.53 -16.54 -1.06
CA THR A 68 20.46 -15.39 -1.03
C THR A 68 20.24 -14.40 -2.19
N ASP A 69 19.02 -14.34 -2.74
CA ASP A 69 18.68 -13.41 -3.81
C ASP A 69 18.53 -11.97 -3.28
N TRP A 70 18.79 -10.98 -4.13
CA TRP A 70 18.53 -9.54 -3.89
C TRP A 70 17.11 -9.21 -3.35
N VAL A 71 16.14 -10.08 -3.67
CA VAL A 71 14.74 -10.00 -3.28
C VAL A 71 14.58 -10.30 -1.80
N ASN A 72 15.49 -11.08 -1.18
CA ASN A 72 15.48 -11.34 0.25
C ASN A 72 15.82 -10.07 1.06
N LYS A 73 16.82 -9.30 0.61
CA LYS A 73 17.16 -8.00 1.20
C LYS A 73 15.99 -7.01 1.07
N LEU A 74 15.41 -6.91 -0.13
CA LEU A 74 14.27 -6.01 -0.39
C LEU A 74 12.99 -6.44 0.33
N SER A 75 12.74 -7.74 0.49
CA SER A 75 11.57 -8.25 1.22
C SER A 75 11.63 -7.88 2.71
N LYS A 76 12.82 -7.81 3.30
CA LYS A 76 13.00 -7.28 4.68
C LYS A 76 12.79 -5.77 4.78
N LEU A 77 12.92 -5.04 3.67
CA LEU A 77 12.66 -3.60 3.60
C LEU A 77 11.17 -3.27 3.36
N LEU A 78 10.42 -4.18 2.71
CA LEU A 78 8.98 -4.03 2.48
C LEU A 78 8.15 -3.60 3.69
N PRO A 79 8.30 -4.17 4.89
CA PRO A 79 7.51 -3.75 6.06
C PRO A 79 7.79 -2.29 6.45
N TYR A 80 9.03 -1.80 6.29
CA TYR A 80 9.35 -0.39 6.52
C TYR A 80 8.72 0.52 5.45
N ILE A 81 8.72 0.09 4.19
CA ILE A 81 8.03 0.81 3.10
C ILE A 81 6.54 0.88 3.38
N LEU A 82 5.90 -0.24 3.75
CA LEU A 82 4.48 -0.29 4.12
C LEU A 82 4.16 0.64 5.29
N LEU A 83 5.03 0.70 6.29
CA LEU A 83 4.87 1.62 7.42
C LEU A 83 4.89 3.09 6.99
N ILE A 84 5.81 3.47 6.10
CA ILE A 84 5.85 4.82 5.52
C ILE A 84 4.56 5.12 4.74
N VAL A 85 4.08 4.16 3.94
CA VAL A 85 2.84 4.30 3.15
C VAL A 85 1.63 4.51 4.05
N ILE A 86 1.55 3.76 5.16
CA ILE A 86 0.48 3.92 6.16
C ILE A 86 0.52 5.31 6.77
N ILE A 87 1.70 5.81 7.17
CA ILE A 87 1.85 7.16 7.73
C ILE A 87 1.37 8.23 6.72
N ILE A 88 1.78 8.12 5.45
CA ILE A 88 1.36 9.05 4.40
C ILE A 88 -0.17 9.05 4.26
N HIS A 89 -0.82 7.88 4.29
CA HIS A 89 -2.27 7.79 4.21
C HIS A 89 -2.98 8.35 5.43
N ILE A 90 -2.44 8.15 6.63
CA ILE A 90 -2.97 8.76 7.85
C ILE A 90 -2.91 10.29 7.74
N ILE A 91 -1.78 10.85 7.32
CA ILE A 91 -1.63 12.31 7.14
C ILE A 91 -2.61 12.82 6.08
N ALA A 92 -2.70 12.13 4.94
CA ALA A 92 -3.62 12.53 3.87
C ALA A 92 -5.08 12.49 4.34
N ALA A 93 -5.50 11.46 5.06
CA ALA A 93 -6.83 11.37 5.66
C ALA A 93 -7.09 12.50 6.65
N LEU A 94 -6.17 12.74 7.59
CA LEU A 94 -6.28 13.82 8.58
C LEU A 94 -6.41 15.20 7.93
N THR A 95 -5.69 15.45 6.84
CA THR A 95 -5.81 16.70 6.07
C THR A 95 -7.12 16.78 5.29
N THR A 96 -7.60 15.66 4.72
CA THR A 96 -8.86 15.63 3.97
C THR A 96 -10.07 15.84 4.88
N PHE A 97 -10.01 15.38 6.12
CA PHE A 97 -11.04 15.62 7.14
C PHE A 97 -10.92 17.00 7.81
N GLY A 98 -9.91 17.82 7.45
CA GLY A 98 -9.69 19.15 8.04
C GLY A 98 -9.23 19.11 9.50
N ILE A 99 -8.73 17.97 9.99
CA ILE A 99 -8.21 17.81 11.35
C ILE A 99 -6.80 18.41 11.45
N ILE A 100 -6.02 18.32 10.38
CA ILE A 100 -4.67 18.89 10.29
C ILE A 100 -4.56 19.65 8.96
N PHE A 101 -4.48 20.99 9.05
CA PHE A 101 -4.28 21.96 7.97
C PHE A 101 -5.20 21.84 6.74
#